data_AF-A0A933XPC3-F1
#
_entry.id   AF-A0A933XPC3-F1
#
_cell.length_a   1.000
_cell.length_b   1.000
_cell.length_c   1.000
_cell.angle_alpha   90.00
_cell.angle_beta   90.00
_cell.angle_gamma   90.00
#
_symmetry.space_group_name_H-M   'P 1'
#
loop_
_entity.id
_entity.type
_entity.pdbx_description
1 polymer ?
#
loop_
_entity_poly.entity_id
_entity_poly.type
_entity_poly.pdbx_seq_one_letter_code
_entity_poly.pdbx_strand_id
1 'polypeptide(L)'
;MKKYILLFVLALGFTGCVLNNDQQNSKLTQTPSPTVPATSTASSPVTFENTFKTGFEGYNSEVTYKLSYVSPDFEVATAGDGQQILLKEKGITNTVEFFNNEGLGAGSADELWRAAYANKCPDCKKAATTFQFQNLPDANPTKYENATDEWIIGKISEKNFGFVVADLKKPAENAEKILHTLSASISKTTPDIVK
;
A
#
# COMPACT_ATOMS: atom_id res chain seq x y z
N MET A 1 30.55 33.48 -11.87
CA MET A 1 31.79 33.03 -11.19
C MET A 1 31.65 33.26 -9.69
N LYS A 2 31.44 32.23 -8.89
CA LYS A 2 31.67 32.24 -7.44
C LYS A 2 32.19 30.85 -7.07
N LYS A 3 33.46 30.78 -6.69
CA LYS A 3 34.15 29.60 -6.19
C LYS A 3 33.85 29.51 -4.69
N TYR A 4 33.40 28.36 -4.21
CA TYR A 4 33.51 27.99 -2.81
C TYR A 4 34.37 26.73 -2.72
N ILE A 5 35.37 26.85 -1.86
CA ILE A 5 36.43 25.94 -1.51
C ILE A 5 36.18 25.52 -0.05
N LEU A 6 36.80 24.41 0.38
CA LEU A 6 37.03 23.96 1.77
C LEU A 6 35.83 23.18 2.39
N LEU A 7 35.99 22.08 3.14
CA LEU A 7 37.15 21.47 3.79
C LEU A 7 36.83 20.00 4.14
N PHE A 8 37.83 19.13 4.03
CA PHE A 8 37.85 17.75 4.54
C PHE A 8 37.84 17.71 6.07
N VAL A 9 37.09 16.79 6.67
CA VAL A 9 37.39 16.29 8.02
C VAL A 9 37.37 14.75 7.98
N LEU A 10 38.58 14.18 8.05
CA LEU A 10 38.83 12.80 8.43
C LEU A 10 38.55 12.67 9.94
N ALA A 11 37.80 11.64 10.35
CA ALA A 11 37.83 11.13 11.71
C ALA A 11 38.15 9.62 11.65
N LEU A 12 39.40 9.32 12.00
CA LEU A 12 39.93 7.99 12.31
C LEU A 12 39.74 7.71 13.81
N GLY A 13 39.58 6.43 14.16
CA GLY A 13 39.64 5.91 15.53
C GLY A 13 38.27 5.45 16.02
N PHE A 14 38.08 4.27 16.60
CA PHE A 14 38.98 3.52 17.45
C PHE A 14 38.80 2.01 17.30
N THR A 15 39.93 1.31 17.24
CA THR A 15 40.10 -0.11 17.56
C THR A 15 39.89 -0.30 19.07
N GLY A 16 39.05 -1.25 19.45
CA GLY A 16 38.84 -1.64 20.85
C GLY A 16 38.46 -3.10 20.95
N CYS A 17 39.45 -3.99 20.90
CA CYS A 17 39.32 -5.34 21.41
C CYS A 17 39.17 -5.28 22.93
N VAL A 18 38.12 -5.90 23.48
CA VAL A 18 38.12 -6.37 24.86
C VAL A 18 37.74 -7.84 24.88
N LEU A 19 38.71 -8.61 25.37
CA LEU A 19 38.69 -10.04 25.66
C LEU A 19 37.85 -10.36 26.89
N ASN A 20 37.28 -11.56 26.86
CA ASN A 20 36.97 -12.48 27.96
C ASN A 20 36.10 -11.99 29.13
N ASN A 21 34.97 -12.67 29.30
CA ASN A 21 34.79 -13.41 30.55
C ASN A 21 33.95 -14.67 30.32
N ASP A 22 34.61 -15.82 30.40
CA ASP A 22 33.99 -17.13 30.58
C ASP A 22 33.28 -17.15 31.94
N GLN A 23 31.97 -16.95 31.94
CA GLN A 23 31.13 -17.41 33.05
C GLN A 23 30.52 -18.75 32.68
N GLN A 24 31.15 -19.80 33.20
CA GLN A 24 30.52 -21.09 33.42
C GLN A 24 29.27 -20.90 34.28
N ASN A 25 28.10 -21.02 33.66
CA ASN A 25 26.84 -21.08 34.37
C ASN A 25 26.33 -22.54 34.34
N SER A 26 26.15 -23.09 35.54
CA SER A 26 25.70 -24.45 35.82
C SER A 26 24.49 -24.86 34.97
N LYS A 27 24.68 -25.90 34.16
CA LYS A 27 23.63 -26.58 33.40
C LYS A 27 22.76 -27.40 34.36
N LEU A 28 21.77 -26.75 34.97
CA LEU A 28 20.66 -27.43 35.62
C LEU A 28 19.78 -28.06 34.53
N THR A 29 19.80 -29.39 34.46
CA THR A 29 18.95 -30.19 33.57
C THR A 29 17.48 -30.01 33.98
N GLN A 30 16.81 -29.03 33.38
CA GLN A 30 15.35 -28.92 33.43
C GLN A 30 14.76 -30.02 32.54
N THR A 31 13.98 -30.90 33.14
CA THR A 31 13.08 -31.80 32.42
C THR A 31 12.15 -30.95 31.56
N PRO A 32 12.12 -31.14 30.22
CA PRO A 32 11.21 -30.38 29.38
C PRO A 32 9.77 -30.71 29.76
N SER A 33 9.01 -29.70 30.18
CA SER A 33 7.56 -29.81 30.25
C SER A 33 7.03 -30.15 28.85
N PRO A 34 6.06 -31.07 28.73
CA PRO A 34 5.42 -31.35 27.44
C PRO A 34 4.84 -30.05 26.89
N THR A 35 5.43 -29.56 25.81
CA THR A 35 4.90 -28.44 25.04
C THR A 35 3.58 -28.89 24.43
N VAL A 36 2.47 -28.51 25.08
CA VAL A 36 1.14 -28.63 24.48
C VAL A 36 1.19 -27.85 23.17
N PRO A 37 0.86 -28.47 22.01
CA PRO A 37 0.80 -27.74 20.75
C PRO A 37 -0.15 -26.57 20.93
N ALA A 38 0.34 -25.35 20.74
CA ALA A 38 -0.52 -24.19 20.68
C ALA A 38 -1.47 -24.41 19.50
N THR A 39 -2.74 -24.70 19.81
CA THR A 39 -3.81 -24.74 18.82
C THR A 39 -3.95 -23.32 18.29
N SER A 40 -3.21 -23.03 17.22
CA SER A 40 -3.36 -21.84 16.40
C SER A 40 -4.78 -21.88 15.84
N THR A 41 -5.70 -21.14 16.46
CA THR A 41 -7.03 -20.90 15.92
C THR A 41 -6.84 -20.19 14.59
N ALA A 42 -6.96 -20.92 13.49
CA ALA A 42 -6.89 -20.33 12.16
C ALA A 42 -7.98 -19.25 12.08
N SER A 43 -7.56 -18.00 11.93
CA SER A 43 -8.46 -16.87 11.78
C SER A 43 -9.10 -16.94 10.39
N SER A 44 -10.43 -17.00 10.36
CA SER A 44 -11.19 -17.02 9.12
C SER A 44 -11.04 -15.67 8.38
N PRO A 45 -10.97 -15.68 7.04
CA PRO A 45 -10.93 -14.46 6.25
C PRO A 45 -12.21 -13.64 6.44
N VAL A 46 -12.05 -12.33 6.64
CA VAL A 46 -13.09 -11.32 6.68
C VAL A 46 -13.18 -10.67 5.30
N THR A 47 -14.38 -10.25 4.90
CA THR A 47 -14.60 -9.46 3.68
C THR A 47 -15.05 -8.05 4.05
N PHE A 48 -14.41 -7.06 3.45
CA PHE A 48 -14.81 -5.66 3.49
C PHE A 48 -15.33 -5.25 2.12
N GLU A 49 -16.45 -4.54 2.09
CA GLU A 49 -17.12 -4.08 0.88
C GLU A 49 -17.66 -2.67 1.10
N ASN A 50 -17.54 -1.83 0.07
CA ASN A 50 -18.15 -0.51 0.05
C ASN A 50 -18.49 -0.11 -1.39
N THR A 51 -19.43 0.83 -1.50
CA THR A 51 -19.86 1.41 -2.76
C THR A 51 -19.88 2.93 -2.64
N PHE A 52 -19.40 3.62 -3.68
CA PHE A 52 -19.49 5.08 -3.77
C PHE A 52 -19.85 5.53 -5.19
N LYS A 53 -20.31 6.76 -5.33
CA LYS A 53 -20.61 7.38 -6.62
C LYS A 53 -19.61 8.50 -6.92
N THR A 54 -19.18 8.58 -8.16
CA THR A 54 -18.31 9.65 -8.68
C THR A 54 -18.66 9.92 -10.13
N GLY A 55 -18.33 11.09 -10.65
CA GLY A 55 -18.67 11.46 -12.01
C GLY A 55 -18.27 12.89 -12.35
N PHE A 56 -18.32 13.20 -13.64
CA PHE A 56 -18.08 14.52 -14.17
C PHE A 56 -19.22 14.90 -15.15
N GLU A 57 -19.62 16.18 -15.14
CA GLU A 57 -20.61 16.74 -16.09
C GLU A 57 -21.94 15.96 -16.20
N GLY A 58 -22.42 15.40 -15.08
CA GLY A 58 -23.70 14.69 -15.02
C GLY A 58 -23.65 13.21 -15.45
N TYR A 59 -22.48 12.70 -15.83
CA TYR A 59 -22.24 11.27 -16.01
C TYR A 59 -21.74 10.68 -14.70
N ASN A 60 -22.60 9.92 -14.02
CA ASN A 60 -22.22 9.29 -12.76
C ASN A 60 -21.83 7.82 -12.99
N SER A 61 -20.80 7.39 -12.29
CA SER A 61 -20.38 6.01 -12.14
C SER A 61 -20.50 5.62 -10.68
N GLU A 62 -21.07 4.46 -10.43
CA GLU A 62 -21.07 3.80 -9.13
C GLU A 62 -19.95 2.75 -9.13
N VAL A 63 -19.08 2.84 -8.12
CA VAL A 63 -17.92 1.98 -7.94
C VAL A 63 -18.17 1.16 -6.69
N THR A 64 -18.18 -0.17 -6.85
CA THR A 64 -18.24 -1.11 -5.73
C THR A 64 -16.92 -1.83 -5.66
N TYR A 65 -16.30 -1.88 -4.48
CA TYR A 65 -15.06 -2.61 -4.28
C TYR A 65 -15.13 -3.55 -3.08
N LYS A 66 -14.34 -4.62 -3.16
CA LYS A 66 -14.25 -5.64 -2.11
C LYS A 66 -12.80 -6.03 -1.85
N LEU A 67 -12.52 -6.36 -0.60
CA LEU A 67 -11.21 -6.75 -0.10
C LEU A 67 -11.39 -7.91 0.89
N SER A 68 -10.50 -8.89 0.86
CA SER A 68 -10.48 -9.98 1.84
C SER A 68 -9.16 -9.99 2.62
N TYR A 69 -9.25 -10.18 3.93
CA TYR A 69 -8.11 -10.12 4.83
C TYR A 69 -8.36 -10.96 6.09
N VAL A 70 -7.32 -11.20 6.87
CA VAL A 70 -7.41 -11.98 8.11
C VAL A 70 -7.44 -11.01 9.30
N SER A 71 -8.48 -11.12 10.12
CA SER A 71 -8.57 -10.41 11.42
C SER A 71 -7.87 -11.23 12.52
N PRO A 72 -7.20 -10.63 13.52
CA PRO A 72 -7.16 -9.20 13.87
C PRO A 72 -5.96 -8.44 13.29
N ASP A 73 -5.27 -8.98 12.27
CA ASP A 73 -4.02 -8.39 11.77
C ASP A 73 -4.24 -6.97 11.19
N PHE A 74 -5.45 -6.69 10.71
CA PHE A 74 -5.81 -5.41 10.08
C PHE A 74 -7.14 -4.86 10.59
N GLU A 75 -7.18 -3.53 10.74
CA GLU A 75 -8.40 -2.74 10.78
C GLU A 75 -8.59 -2.06 9.41
N VAL A 76 -9.76 -2.25 8.80
CA VAL A 76 -10.09 -1.69 7.48
C VAL A 76 -11.25 -0.70 7.62
N ALA A 77 -11.10 0.49 7.06
CA ALA A 77 -12.12 1.55 7.09
C ALA A 77 -12.21 2.29 5.75
N THR A 78 -13.29 3.06 5.57
CA THR A 78 -13.47 3.98 4.42
C THR A 78 -13.11 5.42 4.78
N ALA A 79 -12.69 6.21 3.78
CA ALA A 79 -12.48 7.65 3.88
C ALA A 79 -12.80 8.33 2.53
N GLY A 80 -12.75 9.66 2.48
CA GLY A 80 -12.90 10.46 1.24
C GLY A 80 -14.22 10.16 0.51
N ASP A 81 -15.35 10.31 1.19
CA ASP A 81 -16.70 9.97 0.67
C ASP A 81 -16.84 8.53 0.16
N GLY A 82 -15.99 7.61 0.68
CA GLY A 82 -15.96 6.22 0.29
C GLY A 82 -15.02 5.90 -0.88
N GLN A 83 -14.27 6.87 -1.40
CA GLN A 83 -13.29 6.67 -2.49
C GLN A 83 -11.97 6.07 -1.99
N GLN A 84 -11.73 6.11 -0.67
CA GLN A 84 -10.50 5.65 -0.06
C GLN A 84 -10.76 4.50 0.92
N ILE A 85 -9.84 3.53 0.92
CA ILE A 85 -9.72 2.47 1.91
C ILE A 85 -8.50 2.78 2.79
N LEU A 86 -8.68 2.75 4.10
CA LEU A 86 -7.59 2.83 5.07
C LEU A 86 -7.31 1.43 5.60
N LEU A 87 -6.09 0.95 5.41
CA LEU A 87 -5.61 -0.35 5.92
C LEU A 87 -4.65 -0.08 7.08
N LYS A 88 -5.09 -0.34 8.31
CA LYS A 88 -4.29 -0.09 9.51
C LYS A 88 -3.74 -1.41 10.08
N GLU A 89 -2.43 -1.47 10.24
CA GLU A 89 -1.73 -2.57 10.92
C GLU A 89 -0.76 -1.99 11.95
N LYS A 90 -0.90 -2.34 13.23
CA LYS A 90 0.07 -2.01 14.30
C LYS A 90 0.49 -0.52 14.34
N GLY A 91 -0.46 0.39 14.09
CA GLY A 91 -0.22 1.84 14.07
C GLY A 91 0.28 2.42 12.75
N ILE A 92 0.57 1.59 11.76
CA ILE A 92 0.85 2.00 10.37
C ILE A 92 -0.49 2.10 9.63
N THR A 93 -0.70 3.20 8.90
CA THR A 93 -1.86 3.37 8.02
C THR A 93 -1.40 3.41 6.58
N ASN A 94 -1.91 2.47 5.78
CA ASN A 94 -1.79 2.46 4.33
C ASN A 94 -3.10 2.97 3.72
N THR A 95 -3.05 3.50 2.51
CA THR A 95 -4.22 4.05 1.83
C THR A 95 -4.36 3.46 0.43
N VAL A 96 -5.59 3.13 0.05
CA VAL A 96 -5.96 2.72 -1.30
C VAL A 96 -7.01 3.69 -1.79
N GLU A 97 -6.75 4.39 -2.88
CA GLU A 97 -7.61 5.42 -3.45
C GLU A 97 -8.11 4.99 -4.82
N PHE A 98 -9.41 5.15 -5.06
CA PHE A 98 -10.01 5.05 -6.39
C PHE A 98 -10.11 6.44 -7.02
N PHE A 99 -9.19 6.73 -7.94
CA PHE A 99 -9.10 8.02 -8.60
C PHE A 99 -9.92 8.03 -9.90
N ASN A 100 -10.94 8.88 -9.97
CA ASN A 100 -11.68 9.13 -11.21
C ASN A 100 -10.84 10.02 -12.14
N ASN A 101 -10.59 9.54 -13.36
CA ASN A 101 -9.69 10.19 -14.31
C ASN A 101 -10.36 11.20 -15.25
N GLU A 102 -11.69 11.37 -15.20
CA GLU A 102 -12.44 12.21 -16.15
C GLU A 102 -11.96 13.67 -16.17
N GLY A 103 -11.56 14.23 -15.02
CA GLY A 103 -11.06 15.61 -14.95
C GLY A 103 -9.58 15.79 -15.29
N LEU A 104 -8.74 14.78 -15.02
CA LEU A 104 -7.29 14.87 -15.21
C LEU A 104 -6.85 14.44 -16.62
N GLY A 105 -7.55 13.46 -17.20
CA GLY A 105 -7.24 12.95 -18.53
C GLY A 105 -5.91 12.21 -18.63
N ALA A 106 -5.39 11.63 -17.54
CA ALA A 106 -4.16 10.85 -17.57
C ALA A 106 -4.36 9.55 -18.38
N GLY A 107 -3.54 9.33 -19.41
CA GLY A 107 -3.59 8.14 -20.24
C GLY A 107 -2.92 6.92 -19.61
N SER A 108 -2.01 7.14 -18.66
CA SER A 108 -1.18 6.11 -18.03
C SER A 108 -0.92 6.36 -16.54
N ALA A 109 -0.48 5.32 -15.82
CA ALA A 109 -0.07 5.41 -14.42
C ALA A 109 1.10 6.40 -14.22
N ASP A 110 2.01 6.47 -15.19
CA ASP A 110 3.15 7.41 -15.15
C ASP A 110 2.70 8.87 -15.28
N GLU A 111 1.71 9.14 -16.13
CA GLU A 111 1.12 10.47 -16.27
C GLU A 111 0.36 10.88 -15.00
N LEU A 112 -0.44 9.96 -14.45
CA LEU A 112 -1.14 10.20 -13.18
C LEU A 112 -0.14 10.51 -12.06
N TRP A 113 0.93 9.71 -11.93
CA TRP A 113 1.95 9.91 -10.91
C TRP A 113 2.52 11.32 -10.97
N ARG A 114 2.98 11.74 -12.15
CA ARG A 114 3.58 13.07 -12.34
C ARG A 114 2.59 14.20 -12.06
N ALA A 115 1.33 14.03 -12.45
CA ALA A 115 0.33 15.08 -12.36
C ALA A 115 -0.28 15.24 -10.95
N ALA A 116 -0.41 14.14 -10.18
CA ALA A 116 -1.20 14.14 -8.96
C ALA A 116 -0.46 13.66 -7.68
N TYR A 117 0.65 12.93 -7.80
CA TYR A 117 1.27 12.23 -6.65
C TYR A 117 2.77 12.46 -6.47
N ALA A 118 3.51 12.88 -7.48
CA ALA A 118 4.96 13.07 -7.40
C ALA A 118 5.39 14.10 -6.33
N ASN A 119 4.54 15.08 -6.02
CA ASN A 119 4.78 16.04 -4.93
C ASN A 119 4.51 15.47 -3.53
N LYS A 120 3.73 14.38 -3.42
CA LYS A 120 3.46 13.70 -2.15
C LYS A 120 4.62 12.80 -1.71
N CYS A 121 5.40 12.29 -2.67
CA CYS A 121 6.66 11.60 -2.40
C CYS A 121 7.77 12.06 -3.36
N PRO A 122 8.43 13.19 -3.06
CA PRO A 122 9.45 13.78 -3.94
C PRO A 122 10.65 12.88 -4.21
N ASP A 123 11.01 12.03 -3.23
CA ASP A 123 12.16 11.12 -3.31
C ASP A 123 11.82 9.75 -3.88
N CYS A 124 10.54 9.48 -4.16
CA CYS A 124 10.11 8.21 -4.74
C CYS A 124 10.58 8.10 -6.20
N LYS A 125 11.12 6.93 -6.55
CA LYS A 125 11.57 6.61 -7.91
C LYS A 125 10.78 5.44 -8.46
N LYS A 126 10.57 5.45 -9.78
CA LYS A 126 9.96 4.31 -10.47
C LYS A 126 10.81 3.07 -10.24
N ALA A 127 10.18 1.99 -9.80
CA ALA A 127 10.83 0.71 -9.53
C ALA A 127 10.17 -0.41 -10.32
N ALA A 128 10.91 -1.51 -10.49
CA ALA A 128 10.31 -2.74 -11.01
C ALA A 128 9.27 -3.25 -10.02
N THR A 129 8.18 -3.83 -10.54
CA THR A 129 7.17 -4.47 -9.72
C THR A 129 6.78 -5.81 -10.28
N THR A 130 6.65 -6.78 -9.40
CA THR A 130 6.03 -8.09 -9.67
C THR A 130 4.60 -8.13 -9.14
N PHE A 131 4.16 -7.09 -8.44
CA PHE A 131 2.80 -7.00 -7.91
C PHE A 131 1.80 -6.96 -9.06
N GLN A 132 0.67 -7.65 -8.90
CA GLN A 132 -0.45 -7.67 -9.83
C GLN A 132 -1.74 -7.71 -9.03
N PHE A 133 -2.70 -6.85 -9.36
CA PHE A 133 -4.04 -6.96 -8.78
C PHE A 133 -4.72 -8.21 -9.35
N GLN A 134 -4.92 -9.24 -8.52
CA GLN A 134 -5.40 -10.54 -9.02
C GLN A 134 -6.80 -10.45 -9.62
N ASN A 135 -7.66 -9.63 -8.99
CA ASN A 135 -9.05 -9.44 -9.44
C ASN A 135 -9.24 -8.15 -10.25
N LEU A 136 -8.13 -7.49 -10.64
CA LEU A 136 -8.10 -6.36 -11.60
C LEU A 136 -6.94 -6.59 -12.59
N PRO A 137 -6.96 -7.68 -13.39
CA PRO A 137 -5.80 -8.10 -14.18
C PRO A 137 -5.38 -7.07 -15.24
N ASP A 138 -6.30 -6.25 -15.73
CA ASP A 138 -6.02 -5.21 -16.72
C ASP A 138 -5.35 -3.95 -16.12
N ALA A 139 -5.13 -3.93 -14.81
CA ALA A 139 -4.61 -2.77 -14.09
C ALA A 139 -3.16 -2.42 -14.46
N ASN A 140 -2.35 -3.39 -14.88
CA ASN A 140 -0.94 -3.22 -15.27
C ASN A 140 -0.19 -2.24 -14.34
N PRO A 141 -0.02 -2.59 -13.06
CA PRO A 141 0.43 -1.66 -12.04
C PRO A 141 1.85 -1.15 -12.30
N THR A 142 2.07 0.12 -12.01
CA THR A 142 3.39 0.74 -11.95
C THR A 142 3.74 1.06 -10.50
N LYS A 143 5.00 0.83 -10.13
CA LYS A 143 5.50 1.10 -8.78
C LYS A 143 6.42 2.31 -8.72
N TYR A 144 6.27 3.11 -7.67
CA TYR A 144 7.20 4.15 -7.24
C TYR A 144 7.55 3.93 -5.77
N GLU A 145 8.81 4.02 -5.38
CA GLU A 145 9.19 3.77 -3.98
C GLU A 145 10.41 4.57 -3.54
N ASN A 146 10.53 4.73 -2.23
CA ASN A 146 11.74 5.17 -1.54
C ASN A 146 12.05 4.19 -0.37
N ALA A 147 12.77 4.66 0.65
CA ALA A 147 13.11 3.85 1.83
C ALA A 147 11.91 3.58 2.76
N THR A 148 10.91 4.44 2.77
CA THR A 148 9.78 4.43 3.73
C THR A 148 8.43 4.12 3.10
N ASP A 149 8.27 4.48 1.83
CA ASP A 149 7.01 4.51 1.10
C ASP A 149 7.11 3.67 -0.17
N GLU A 150 6.00 3.05 -0.52
CA GLU A 150 5.76 2.28 -1.73
C GLU A 150 4.40 2.68 -2.30
N TRP A 151 4.41 3.12 -3.55
CA TRP A 151 3.24 3.57 -4.29
C TRP A 151 2.97 2.63 -5.46
N ILE A 152 1.77 2.07 -5.53
CA ILE A 152 1.34 1.17 -6.60
C ILE A 152 0.15 1.80 -7.31
N ILE A 153 0.29 2.05 -8.62
CA ILE A 153 -0.75 2.69 -9.43
C ILE A 153 -1.17 1.74 -10.55
N GLY A 154 -2.43 1.33 -10.55
CA GLY A 154 -3.03 0.49 -11.59
C GLY A 154 -4.15 1.21 -12.33
N LYS A 155 -4.19 1.11 -13.66
CA LYS A 155 -5.25 1.69 -14.48
C LYS A 155 -6.46 0.77 -14.55
N ILE A 156 -7.59 1.19 -13.99
CA ILE A 156 -8.83 0.43 -14.11
C ILE A 156 -9.40 0.67 -15.51
N SER A 157 -9.08 -0.24 -16.42
CA SER A 157 -9.46 -0.15 -17.83
C SER A 157 -10.96 -0.32 -18.06
N GLU A 158 -11.69 -0.92 -17.11
CA GLU A 158 -13.14 -1.07 -17.22
C GLU A 158 -13.80 0.31 -17.39
N LYS A 159 -14.45 0.51 -18.55
CA LYS A 159 -15.23 1.70 -18.90
C LYS A 159 -14.45 3.03 -18.81
N ASN A 160 -13.12 2.99 -18.89
CA ASN A 160 -12.23 4.16 -18.77
C ASN A 160 -12.42 4.96 -17.47
N PHE A 161 -12.77 4.30 -16.37
CA PHE A 161 -13.06 4.98 -15.10
C PHE A 161 -11.87 5.79 -14.57
N GLY A 162 -10.71 5.16 -14.45
CA GLY A 162 -9.53 5.82 -13.90
C GLY A 162 -8.51 4.86 -13.31
N PHE A 163 -8.14 5.07 -12.04
CA PHE A 163 -7.00 4.39 -11.43
C PHE A 163 -7.29 3.93 -10.01
N VAL A 164 -6.63 2.85 -9.61
CA VAL A 164 -6.40 2.51 -8.20
C VAL A 164 -4.98 2.96 -7.84
N VAL A 165 -4.86 3.69 -6.73
CA VAL A 165 -3.59 4.21 -6.21
C VAL A 165 -3.42 3.75 -4.78
N ALA A 166 -2.42 2.92 -4.51
CA ALA A 166 -2.06 2.50 -3.15
C ALA A 166 -0.82 3.26 -2.67
N ASP A 167 -0.91 3.90 -1.50
CA ASP A 167 0.22 4.42 -0.70
C ASP A 167 0.45 3.48 0.48
N LEU A 168 1.55 2.75 0.43
CA LEU A 168 1.94 1.73 1.40
C LEU A 168 3.20 2.17 2.15
N LYS A 169 3.22 1.97 3.46
CA LYS A 169 4.42 2.17 4.28
C LYS A 169 5.18 0.86 4.40
N LYS A 170 6.51 0.92 4.27
CA LYS A 170 7.39 -0.24 4.40
C LYS A 170 7.53 -0.65 5.87
N PRO A 171 7.57 -1.96 6.20
CA PRO A 171 7.42 -3.13 5.33
C PRO A 171 5.97 -3.31 4.81
N ALA A 172 5.80 -3.44 3.49
CA ALA A 172 4.49 -3.38 2.82
C ALA A 172 3.89 -4.76 2.50
N GLU A 173 4.59 -5.85 2.80
CA GLU A 173 4.28 -7.20 2.30
C GLU A 173 2.89 -7.69 2.75
N ASN A 174 2.46 -7.31 3.96
CA ASN A 174 1.14 -7.71 4.45
C ASN A 174 0.01 -6.89 3.79
N ALA A 175 0.23 -5.59 3.57
CA ALA A 175 -0.72 -4.74 2.87
C ALA A 175 -0.86 -5.17 1.39
N GLU A 176 0.25 -5.55 0.73
CA GLU A 176 0.24 -6.11 -0.62
C GLU A 176 -0.58 -7.40 -0.71
N LYS A 177 -0.42 -8.35 0.23
CA LYS A 177 -1.24 -9.58 0.27
C LYS A 177 -2.73 -9.27 0.29
N ILE A 178 -3.12 -8.25 1.04
CA ILE A 178 -4.51 -7.80 1.11
C ILE A 178 -4.93 -7.15 -0.20
N LEU A 179 -4.09 -6.27 -0.77
CA LEU A 179 -4.35 -5.63 -2.06
C LEU A 179 -4.48 -6.61 -3.22
N HIS A 180 -3.81 -7.76 -3.17
CA HIS A 180 -4.01 -8.82 -4.17
C HIS A 180 -5.46 -9.29 -4.24
N THR A 181 -6.20 -9.24 -3.12
CA THR A 181 -7.61 -9.64 -3.07
C THR A 181 -8.57 -8.55 -3.55
N LEU A 182 -8.08 -7.33 -3.76
CA LEU A 182 -8.89 -6.19 -4.16
C LEU A 182 -9.60 -6.48 -5.49
N SER A 183 -10.92 -6.39 -5.47
CA SER A 183 -11.75 -6.36 -6.67
C SER A 183 -12.54 -5.07 -6.70
N ALA A 184 -12.87 -4.60 -7.90
CA ALA A 184 -13.72 -3.46 -8.11
C ALA A 184 -14.62 -3.70 -9.32
N SER A 185 -15.84 -3.22 -9.27
CA SER A 185 -16.79 -3.20 -10.38
C SER A 185 -17.34 -1.79 -10.55
N ILE A 186 -17.53 -1.39 -11.81
CA ILE A 186 -17.97 -0.04 -12.15
C ILE A 186 -19.26 -0.13 -12.96
N SER A 187 -20.33 0.52 -12.49
CA SER A 187 -21.57 0.66 -13.24
C SER A 187 -21.80 2.12 -13.59
N LYS A 188 -22.16 2.42 -14.85
CA LYS A 188 -22.56 3.79 -15.23
C LYS A 188 -24.02 3.97 -14.88
N THR A 189 -24.32 5.03 -14.15
CA THR A 189 -25.69 5.50 -13.92
C THR A 189 -26.00 6.52 -15.02
N THR A 190 -26.94 6.20 -15.91
CA THR A 190 -27.47 7.20 -16.84
C THR A 190 -28.07 8.36 -16.06
N PRO A 191 -27.91 9.62 -16.53
CA PRO A 191 -28.55 10.75 -15.88
C PRO A 191 -30.06 10.53 -15.83
N ASP A 192 -30.66 10.73 -14.66
CA ASP A 192 -32.11 10.87 -14.55
C ASP A 192 -32.49 12.10 -15.38
N ILE A 193 -33.03 11.86 -16.58
CA ILE A 193 -33.66 12.93 -17.35
C ILE A 193 -34.88 13.33 -16.53
N VAL A 194 -34.73 14.38 -15.72
CA VAL A 194 -35.86 15.05 -15.07
C VAL A 194 -36.74 15.55 -16.22
N LYS A 195 -37.84 14.82 -16.47
CA LYS A 195 -38.88 15.19 -17.42
C LYS A 195 -39.70 16.36 -16.89
#